data_AF-A0AAV5PCY6-F1
#
_entry.id   AF-A0AAV5PCY6-F1
#
_cell.length_a   1.000
_cell.length_b   1.000
_cell.length_c   1.000
_cell.angle_alpha   90.00
_cell.angle_beta   90.00
_cell.angle_gamma   90.00
#
_symmetry.space_group_name_H-M   'P 1'
#
loop_
_entity.id
_entity.type
_entity.pdbx_description
1 polymer ?
#
loop_
_entity_poly.entity_id
_entity_poly.type
_entity_poly.pdbx_seq_one_letter_code
_entity_poly.pdbx_strand_id
1 'polypeptide(L)'
;MTDTQSMIAVQEKDNTVSSLILDHDGDLETAGRILEENYQDYEQVLALVNLGDLKRLGKTVEESRAYYRDEHEDQLVLENYADTEVFDRATEEQGDYLACCFLYCKYEGDFQWLVRDFSTGDKRFKPLKEALA
;
A
#
# COMPACT_ATOMS: atom_id res chain seq x y z
N MET A 1 -8.24 -19.92 -1.60
CA MET A 1 -8.48 -18.49 -1.41
C MET A 1 -8.16 -18.22 0.03
N THR A 2 -6.99 -17.69 0.31
CA THR A 2 -6.75 -17.09 1.63
C THR A 2 -7.13 -15.63 1.47
N ASP A 3 -8.13 -15.21 2.25
CA ASP A 3 -8.59 -13.83 2.44
C ASP A 3 -7.49 -13.02 3.15
N THR A 4 -6.30 -12.96 2.57
CA THR A 4 -5.17 -12.23 3.15
C THR A 4 -5.15 -10.85 2.54
N GLN A 5 -5.37 -9.85 3.38
CA GLN A 5 -5.38 -8.45 2.98
C GLN A 5 -3.96 -8.00 2.62
N SER A 6 -3.83 -6.81 2.07
CA SER A 6 -2.54 -6.13 1.93
C SER A 6 -2.69 -4.68 2.33
N MET A 7 -1.57 -4.00 2.54
CA MET A 7 -1.57 -2.60 2.93
C MET A 7 -0.87 -1.76 1.88
N ILE A 8 -1.45 -0.61 1.55
CA ILE A 8 -0.85 0.38 0.65
C ILE A 8 -0.68 1.67 1.44
N ALA A 9 0.54 2.20 1.44
CA ALA A 9 0.90 3.38 2.22
C ALA A 9 1.70 4.40 1.38
N VAL A 10 1.59 5.66 1.75
CA VAL A 10 2.34 6.78 1.16
C VAL A 10 2.95 7.64 2.25
N GLN A 11 4.23 7.96 2.12
CA GLN A 11 4.87 8.99 2.92
C GLN A 11 4.47 10.36 2.39
N GLU A 12 3.85 11.18 3.22
CA GLU A 12 3.42 12.53 2.87
C GLU A 12 4.57 13.54 2.90
N LYS A 13 4.34 14.74 2.35
CA LYS A 13 5.34 15.82 2.28
C LYS A 13 5.80 16.32 3.66
N ASP A 14 5.00 16.12 4.71
CA ASP A 14 5.35 16.46 6.10
C ASP A 14 6.04 15.31 6.86
N ASN A 15 6.35 14.21 6.15
CA ASN A 15 6.94 12.96 6.61
C ASN A 15 6.02 12.00 7.36
N THR A 16 4.75 12.35 7.59
CA THR A 16 3.77 11.37 8.08
C THR A 16 3.53 10.27 7.03
N VAL A 17 2.91 9.16 7.44
CA VAL A 17 2.54 8.08 6.52
C VAL A 17 1.06 7.81 6.64
N SER A 18 0.35 7.89 5.52
CA SER A 18 -1.06 7.52 5.41
C SER A 18 -1.16 6.16 4.73
N SER A 19 -2.05 5.29 5.21
CA SER A 19 -2.25 3.96 4.64
C SER A 19 -3.71 3.53 4.60
N LEU A 20 -3.96 2.56 3.73
CA LEU A 20 -5.23 1.85 3.57
C LEU A 20 -5.01 0.34 3.51
N ILE A 21 -6.08 -0.41 3.73
CA ILE A 21 -6.16 -1.85 3.53
C ILE A 21 -6.74 -2.17 2.14
N LEU A 22 -6.16 -3.18 1.49
CA LEU A 22 -6.62 -3.76 0.24
C LEU A 22 -7.11 -5.19 0.49
N ASP A 23 -8.40 -5.43 0.26
CA ASP A 23 -9.06 -6.70 0.61
C ASP A 23 -8.82 -7.85 -0.36
N HIS A 24 -8.66 -7.55 -1.66
CA HIS A 24 -8.53 -8.56 -2.69
C HIS A 24 -7.37 -8.27 -3.61
N ASP A 25 -6.78 -9.34 -4.14
CA ASP A 25 -5.75 -9.29 -5.17
C ASP A 25 -4.52 -8.45 -4.73
N GLY A 26 -4.23 -8.47 -3.42
CA GLY A 26 -3.17 -7.68 -2.77
C GLY A 26 -1.77 -8.27 -2.85
N ASP A 27 -1.61 -9.44 -3.46
CA ASP A 27 -0.30 -10.10 -3.60
C ASP A 27 0.67 -9.32 -4.49
N LEU A 28 1.95 -9.68 -4.39
CA LEU A 28 3.04 -9.04 -5.14
C LEU A 28 2.85 -9.12 -6.66
N GLU A 29 2.35 -10.24 -7.20
CA GLU A 29 2.19 -10.41 -8.65
C GLU A 29 1.04 -9.56 -9.21
N THR A 30 -0.02 -9.35 -8.43
CA THR A 30 -1.19 -8.59 -8.87
C THR A 30 -1.10 -7.13 -8.47
N ALA A 31 -1.15 -6.82 -7.17
CA ALA A 31 -1.11 -5.43 -6.69
C ALA A 31 0.26 -4.79 -6.95
N GLY A 32 1.35 -5.53 -6.71
CA GLY A 32 2.71 -5.02 -6.93
C GLY A 32 2.94 -4.57 -8.37
N ARG A 33 2.51 -5.37 -9.37
CA ARG A 33 2.60 -4.95 -10.79
C ARG A 33 1.74 -3.72 -11.09
N ILE A 34 0.52 -3.67 -10.58
CA ILE A 34 -0.38 -2.52 -10.81
C ILE A 34 0.25 -1.23 -10.26
N LEU A 35 0.78 -1.27 -9.02
CA LEU A 35 1.42 -0.13 -8.37
C LEU A 35 2.66 0.33 -9.14
N GLU A 36 3.58 -0.58 -9.46
CA GLU A 36 4.81 -0.26 -10.17
C GLU A 36 4.55 0.31 -11.58
N GLU A 37 3.57 -0.22 -12.31
CA GLU A 37 3.30 0.18 -13.70
C GLU A 37 2.45 1.46 -13.82
N ASN A 38 1.58 1.74 -12.85
CA ASN A 38 0.54 2.77 -13.02
C ASN A 38 0.55 3.89 -11.97
N TYR A 39 1.24 3.72 -10.85
CA TYR A 39 1.26 4.69 -9.74
C TYR A 39 2.69 5.15 -9.44
N GLN A 40 3.32 5.84 -10.38
CA GLN A 40 4.70 6.34 -10.24
C GLN A 40 4.78 7.80 -9.80
N ASP A 41 3.65 8.53 -9.84
CA ASP A 41 3.56 9.94 -9.44
C ASP A 41 2.99 10.09 -8.03
N TYR A 42 3.61 10.96 -7.23
CA TYR A 42 3.21 11.21 -5.85
C TYR A 42 1.73 11.59 -5.70
N GLU A 43 1.20 12.45 -6.57
CA GLU A 43 -0.18 12.93 -6.45
C GLU A 43 -1.17 11.82 -6.83
N GLN A 44 -0.81 10.92 -7.77
CA GLN A 44 -1.61 9.73 -8.07
C GLN A 44 -1.66 8.76 -6.90
N VAL A 45 -0.52 8.50 -6.26
CA VAL A 45 -0.43 7.60 -5.10
C VAL A 45 -1.21 8.18 -3.91
N LEU A 46 -1.04 9.48 -3.65
CA LEU A 46 -1.78 10.17 -2.59
C LEU A 46 -3.30 10.15 -2.85
N ALA A 47 -3.72 10.35 -4.10
CA ALA A 47 -5.14 10.26 -4.48
C ALA A 47 -5.70 8.85 -4.30
N LEU A 48 -4.92 7.81 -4.62
CA LEU A 48 -5.28 6.42 -4.35
C LEU A 48 -5.46 6.18 -2.85
N VAL A 49 -4.46 6.57 -2.04
CA VAL A 49 -4.52 6.36 -0.59
C VAL A 49 -5.71 7.08 0.03
N ASN A 50 -6.00 8.31 -0.40
CA ASN A 50 -7.13 9.10 0.09
C ASN A 50 -8.53 8.54 -0.25
N LEU A 51 -8.62 7.46 -1.05
CA LEU A 51 -9.87 6.72 -1.20
C LEU A 51 -10.27 5.95 0.07
N GLY A 52 -9.32 5.71 0.98
CA GLY A 52 -9.47 4.80 2.11
C GLY A 52 -9.42 3.34 1.69
N ASP A 53 -9.88 2.46 2.58
CA ASP A 53 -9.83 1.02 2.34
C ASP A 53 -10.46 0.61 0.99
N LEU A 54 -9.71 -0.22 0.27
CA LEU A 54 -10.04 -0.70 -1.06
C LEU A 54 -10.53 -2.13 -1.01
N LYS A 55 -11.64 -2.34 -1.70
CA LYS A 55 -12.08 -3.68 -2.06
C LYS A 55 -11.23 -4.28 -3.17
N ARG A 56 -10.81 -3.46 -4.13
CA ARG A 56 -9.95 -3.87 -5.25
C ARG A 56 -9.14 -2.70 -5.78
N LEU A 57 -7.88 -2.96 -6.09
CA LEU A 57 -6.99 -2.03 -6.77
C LEU A 57 -7.21 -2.05 -8.29
N GLY A 58 -7.37 -0.87 -8.90
CA GLY A 58 -7.44 -0.67 -10.36
C GLY A 58 -6.18 0.01 -10.89
N LYS A 59 -6.04 0.13 -12.22
CA LYS A 59 -4.87 0.79 -12.83
C LYS A 59 -4.92 2.30 -12.69
N THR A 60 -6.09 2.86 -12.40
CA THR A 60 -6.25 4.27 -12.01
C THR A 60 -7.08 4.37 -10.73
N VAL A 61 -7.08 5.57 -10.13
CA VAL A 61 -7.89 5.89 -8.94
C VAL A 61 -9.38 5.68 -9.21
N GLU A 62 -9.83 5.99 -10.44
CA GLU A 62 -11.21 5.81 -10.88
C GLU A 62 -11.57 4.35 -11.13
N GLU A 63 -10.61 3.53 -11.58
CA GLU A 63 -10.82 2.09 -11.79
C GLU A 63 -10.75 1.28 -10.48
N SER A 64 -10.08 1.81 -9.46
CA SER A 64 -10.04 1.22 -8.11
C SER A 64 -11.43 1.23 -7.49
N ARG A 65 -11.74 0.27 -6.61
CA ARG A 65 -13.03 0.17 -5.93
C ARG A 65 -12.83 0.33 -4.42
N ALA A 66 -13.32 1.44 -3.88
CA ALA A 66 -13.17 1.81 -2.48
C ALA A 66 -14.46 1.60 -1.70
N TYR A 67 -14.34 1.16 -0.45
CA TYR A 67 -15.50 0.91 0.42
C TYR A 67 -16.30 2.17 0.70
N TYR A 68 -15.61 3.24 1.09
CA TYR A 68 -16.26 4.52 1.38
C TYR A 68 -16.94 5.13 0.14
N ARG A 69 -16.20 5.23 -0.97
CA ARG A 69 -16.67 5.91 -2.19
C ARG A 69 -17.75 5.12 -2.94
N ASP A 70 -17.54 3.81 -3.13
CA ASP A 70 -18.33 3.00 -4.08
C ASP A 70 -19.28 2.02 -3.40
N GLU A 71 -18.96 1.55 -2.20
CA GLU A 71 -19.85 0.68 -1.40
C GLU A 71 -20.67 1.47 -0.37
N HIS A 72 -20.44 2.78 -0.29
CA HIS A 72 -21.14 3.72 0.60
C HIS A 72 -21.06 3.35 2.08
N GLU A 73 -19.89 2.88 2.52
CA GLU A 73 -19.66 2.73 3.95
C GLU A 73 -19.72 4.08 4.67
N ASP A 74 -20.21 4.07 5.91
CA ASP A 74 -20.50 5.30 6.67
C ASP A 74 -19.23 6.06 7.07
N GLN A 75 -18.08 5.39 7.09
CA GLN A 75 -16.82 5.94 7.57
C GLN A 75 -15.70 5.77 6.55
N LEU A 76 -15.00 6.86 6.27
CA LEU A 76 -13.70 6.80 5.61
C LEU A 76 -12.66 6.31 6.62
N VAL A 77 -12.07 5.14 6.33
CA VAL A 77 -11.00 4.55 7.13
C VAL A 77 -9.66 4.86 6.46
N LEU A 78 -8.78 5.51 7.22
CA LEU A 78 -7.40 5.84 6.86
C LEU A 78 -6.56 5.74 8.12
N GLU A 79 -5.50 4.94 8.07
CA GLU A 79 -4.53 4.88 9.16
C GLU A 79 -3.40 5.88 8.92
N ASN A 80 -2.96 6.51 10.01
CA ASN A 80 -1.94 7.55 9.97
C ASN A 80 -0.83 7.22 10.96
N TYR A 81 0.42 7.36 10.52
CA TYR A 81 1.61 7.12 11.30
C TYR A 81 2.49 8.37 11.29
N ALA A 82 3.22 8.58 12.39
CA ALA A 82 4.03 9.79 12.55
C ALA A 82 5.16 9.88 11.51
N ASP A 83 5.73 8.75 11.12
CA ASP A 83 6.78 8.63 10.10
C ASP A 83 6.93 7.17 9.60
N THR A 84 7.85 6.96 8.66
CA THR A 84 8.16 5.64 8.09
C THR A 84 8.75 4.66 9.10
N GLU A 85 9.45 5.12 10.15
CA GLU A 85 9.98 4.23 11.19
C GLU A 85 8.86 3.70 12.08
N VAL A 86 7.91 4.57 12.45
CA VAL A 86 6.72 4.17 13.19
C VAL A 86 5.87 3.20 12.38
N PHE A 87 5.66 3.48 11.09
CA PHE A 87 4.97 2.58 10.16
C PHE A 87 5.67 1.21 10.05
N ASP A 88 7.00 1.21 9.89
CA ASP A 88 7.81 0.00 9.76
C ASP A 88 7.61 -0.94 10.95
N ARG A 89 7.76 -0.40 12.17
CA ARG A 89 7.56 -1.17 13.42
C ARG A 89 6.13 -1.64 13.60
N ALA A 90 5.14 -0.82 13.25
CA ALA A 90 3.73 -1.18 13.40
C ALA A 90 3.30 -2.33 12.46
N THR A 91 3.96 -2.44 11.32
CA THR A 91 3.64 -3.42 10.27
C THR A 91 4.56 -4.65 10.26
N GLU A 92 5.65 -4.66 11.04
CA GLU A 92 6.68 -5.72 11.01
C GLU A 92 6.13 -7.13 11.28
N GLU A 93 5.18 -7.24 12.21
CA GLU A 93 4.62 -8.53 12.66
C GLU A 93 3.21 -8.79 12.09
N GLN A 94 2.81 -8.08 11.02
CA GLN A 94 1.47 -8.22 10.44
C GLN A 94 1.34 -9.37 9.45
N GLY A 95 2.36 -10.22 9.29
CA GLY A 95 2.37 -11.31 8.30
C GLY A 95 1.32 -12.40 8.49
N ASP A 96 0.69 -12.47 9.67
CA ASP A 96 -0.46 -13.35 9.91
C ASP A 96 -1.76 -12.82 9.28
N TYR A 97 -1.82 -11.53 8.95
CA TYR A 97 -3.00 -10.83 8.44
C TYR A 97 -2.79 -10.25 7.03
N LEU A 98 -1.55 -9.83 6.72
CA LEU A 98 -1.18 -9.16 5.49
C LEU A 98 -0.29 -10.04 4.61
N ALA A 99 -0.58 -10.08 3.31
CA ALA A 99 0.27 -10.73 2.33
C ALA A 99 1.44 -9.83 1.97
N CYS A 100 1.17 -8.55 1.71
CA CYS A 100 2.16 -7.54 1.39
C CYS A 100 1.88 -6.20 2.10
N CYS A 101 2.94 -5.49 2.44
CA CYS A 101 2.90 -4.05 2.71
C CYS A 101 3.64 -3.31 1.61
N PHE A 102 2.95 -2.42 0.90
CA PHE A 102 3.53 -1.53 -0.10
C PHE A 102 3.65 -0.12 0.49
N LEU A 103 4.82 0.49 0.36
CA LEU A 103 5.10 1.83 0.87
C LEU A 103 5.73 2.68 -0.24
N TYR A 104 5.06 3.77 -0.63
CA TYR A 104 5.64 4.78 -1.51
C TYR A 104 6.28 5.88 -0.68
N CYS A 105 7.61 5.95 -0.65
CA CYS A 105 8.34 6.89 0.19
C CYS A 105 9.64 7.37 -0.46
N LYS A 106 10.27 8.39 0.13
CA LYS A 106 11.62 8.80 -0.27
C LYS A 106 12.62 7.72 0.14
N TYR A 107 13.20 7.06 -0.84
CA TYR A 107 14.26 6.08 -0.65
C TYR A 107 15.40 6.43 -1.60
N GLU A 108 16.62 6.51 -1.07
CA GLU A 108 17.84 6.90 -1.83
C GLU A 108 17.75 8.24 -2.58
N GLY A 109 16.91 9.16 -2.11
CA GLY A 109 16.80 10.53 -2.63
C GLY A 109 15.56 10.81 -3.46
N ASP A 110 14.90 9.77 -3.97
CA ASP A 110 13.70 9.87 -4.82
C ASP A 110 12.53 9.09 -4.23
N PHE A 111 11.30 9.49 -4.60
CA PHE A 111 10.11 8.72 -4.25
C PHE A 111 10.02 7.46 -5.10
N GLN A 112 9.81 6.31 -4.44
CA GLN A 112 9.66 5.03 -5.10
C GLN A 112 8.86 4.06 -4.23
N TRP A 113 8.40 2.97 -4.85
CA TRP A 113 7.74 1.88 -4.14
C TRP A 113 8.75 0.97 -3.46
N LEU A 114 8.51 0.73 -2.17
CA LEU A 114 9.08 -0.36 -1.42
C LEU A 114 8.00 -1.39 -1.11
N VAL A 115 8.39 -2.65 -0.94
CA VAL A 115 7.50 -3.73 -0.54
C VAL A 115 8.14 -4.59 0.54
N ARG A 116 7.30 -5.01 1.48
CA ARG A 116 7.54 -6.15 2.37
C ARG A 116 6.56 -7.24 1.97
N ASP A 117 7.10 -8.35 1.47
CA ASP A 117 6.32 -9.55 1.16
C ASP A 117 6.48 -10.56 2.30
N PHE A 118 5.42 -10.75 3.08
CA PHE A 118 5.43 -11.61 4.26
C PHE A 118 5.54 -13.09 3.91
N SER A 119 5.20 -13.49 2.67
CA SER A 119 5.35 -14.88 2.22
C SER A 119 6.81 -15.33 2.16
N THR A 120 7.74 -14.37 2.06
CA THR A 120 9.19 -14.64 1.99
C THR A 120 9.83 -14.89 3.36
N GLY A 121 9.16 -14.48 4.45
CA GLY A 121 9.73 -14.43 5.79
C GLY A 121 10.80 -13.34 5.99
N ASP A 122 11.14 -12.54 4.97
CA ASP A 122 12.02 -11.38 5.13
C ASP A 122 11.21 -10.17 5.60
N LYS A 123 11.53 -9.69 6.80
CA LYS A 123 10.84 -8.55 7.43
C LYS A 123 11.29 -7.20 6.88
N ARG A 124 12.22 -7.12 5.93
CA ARG A 124 12.73 -5.84 5.43
C ARG A 124 11.96 -5.38 4.19
N PHE A 125 11.71 -4.07 4.13
CA PHE A 125 11.30 -3.42 2.90
C PHE A 125 12.42 -3.46 1.85
N LYS A 126 12.05 -3.71 0.60
CA LYS A 126 12.93 -3.71 -0.58
C LYS A 126 12.30 -2.93 -1.72
N PRO A 127 13.07 -2.39 -2.68
CA PRO A 127 12.49 -1.78 -3.87
C PRO A 127 11.52 -2.73 -4.57
N LEU A 128 10.30 -2.28 -4.85
CA LEU A 128 9.24 -3.10 -5.46
C LEU A 128 9.69 -3.68 -6.81
N LYS A 129 10.39 -2.87 -7.60
CA LYS A 129 10.99 -3.28 -8.87
C LYS A 129 11.95 -4.46 -8.73
N GLU A 130 12.71 -4.54 -7.63
CA GLU A 130 13.60 -5.67 -7.37
C GLU A 130 12.83 -6.91 -6.91
N ALA A 131 11.75 -6.72 -6.15
CA ALA A 131 10.90 -7.82 -5.69
C ALA A 131 10.09 -8.45 -6.84
N LEU A 132 9.77 -7.68 -7.90
CA LEU A 132 9.06 -8.14 -9.09
C LEU A 132 9.94 -8.83 -10.16
N ALA A 133 11.26 -8.83 -9.98
CA ALA A 133 12.24 -9.33 -10.96
C ALA A 133 12.43 -10.85 -10.88
#